data_AF-A0A2D5TF02-F1
#
_entry.id   AF-A0A2D5TF02-F1
#
_cell.length_a   1.000
_cell.length_b   1.000
_cell.length_c   1.000
_cell.angle_alpha   90.00
_cell.angle_beta   90.00
_cell.angle_gamma   90.00
#
_symmetry.space_group_name_H-M   'P 1'
#
loop_
_entity.id
_entity.type
_entity.pdbx_description
1 polymer ?
#
loop_
_entity_poly.entity_id
_entity_poly.type
_entity_poly.pdbx_seq_one_letter_code
_entity_poly.pdbx_strand_id
1 'polypeptide(L)' 'ARTYGQAYSGGAQVRDLHAVGLTAGGSDEGAPRFWAGYGLHFFVDYLRDPQGNKIALYSDDLSEPSRDD' A
#
# COMPACT_ATOMS: atom_id res chain seq x y z
N ALA A 1 -10.70 8.23 13.46
CA ALA A 1 -9.59 7.38 13.00
C ALA A 1 -8.49 8.29 12.45
N ARG A 2 -7.24 8.09 12.85
CA ARG A 2 -6.10 8.78 12.23
C ARG A 2 -5.72 8.02 10.96
N THR A 3 -5.32 8.76 9.93
CA THR A 3 -4.82 8.18 8.68
C THR A 3 -3.33 8.48 8.56
N TYR A 4 -2.53 7.45 8.34
CA TYR A 4 -1.10 7.59 8.09
C TYR A 4 -0.81 7.17 6.65
N GLY A 5 -0.28 8.11 5.86
CA GLY A 5 0.21 7.87 4.51
C GLY A 5 1.73 7.81 4.51
N GLN A 6 2.31 6.73 3.98
CA GLN A 6 3.76 6.67 3.71
C GLN A 6 4.00 6.30 2.24
N ALA A 7 4.89 7.06 1.61
CA ALA A 7 5.38 6.81 0.27
C ALA A 7 6.60 5.89 0.33
N TYR A 8 6.58 4.82 -0.46
CA TYR A 8 7.68 3.86 -0.58
C TYR A 8 8.21 3.83 -2.01
N SER A 9 9.47 3.45 -2.16
CA SER A 9 10.17 3.45 -3.45
C SER A 9 9.82 2.28 -4.35
N GLY A 10 8.85 1.42 -4.02
CA GLY A 10 8.45 0.33 -4.91
C GLY A 10 7.26 -0.51 -4.47
N GLY A 11 6.55 -1.10 -5.44
CA GLY A 11 5.36 -1.92 -5.21
C GLY A 11 5.64 -3.23 -4.47
N ALA A 12 6.86 -3.78 -4.62
CA ALA A 12 7.31 -4.93 -3.85
C ALA A 12 7.38 -4.63 -2.35
N GLN A 13 7.86 -3.44 -1.97
CA GLN A 13 7.96 -3.02 -0.59
C GLN A 13 6.59 -2.80 0.04
N VAL A 14 5.64 -2.21 -0.70
CA VAL A 14 4.24 -2.05 -0.25
C VAL A 14 3.60 -3.42 0.01
N ARG A 15 3.85 -4.42 -0.84
CA ARG A 15 3.35 -5.78 -0.65
C ARG A 15 3.96 -6.48 0.57
N ASP A 16 5.27 -6.31 0.78
CA ASP A 16 5.97 -6.87 1.93
C ASP A 16 5.45 -6.25 3.25
N LEU A 17 5.28 -4.93 3.27
CA LEU A 17 4.68 -4.21 4.39
C LEU A 17 3.24 -4.62 4.66
N HIS A 18 2.43 -4.88 3.62
CA HIS A 18 1.09 -5.42 3.79
C HIS A 18 1.13 -6.78 4.49
N ALA A 19 2.00 -7.69 4.03
CA ALA A 19 2.15 -9.01 4.63
C ALA A 19 2.62 -8.93 6.09
N VAL A 20 3.56 -8.03 6.40
CA VAL A 20 4.02 -7.75 7.76
C VAL A 20 2.88 -7.16 8.60
N GLY A 21 2.12 -6.21 8.05
CA GLY A 21 0.98 -5.56 8.71
C GLY A 21 -0.12 -6.55 9.09
N LEU A 22 -0.44 -7.48 8.19
CA LEU A 22 -1.38 -8.57 8.46
C LEU A 22 -0.84 -9.51 9.56
N THR A 23 0.44 -9.86 9.50
CA THR A 23 1.08 -10.72 10.51
C THR A 23 1.15 -10.05 11.88
N ALA A 24 1.27 -8.72 11.93
CA ALA A 24 1.27 -7.92 13.15
C ALA A 24 -0.13 -7.77 13.79
N GLY A 25 -1.16 -8.40 13.23
CA GLY A 25 -2.54 -8.31 13.71
C GLY A 25 -3.35 -7.20 13.04
N GLY A 26 -2.82 -6.59 11.99
CA GLY A 26 -3.56 -5.69 11.13
C GLY A 26 -4.60 -6.43 10.28
N SER A 27 -5.59 -5.70 9.81
CA SER A 27 -6.65 -6.23 8.94
C SER A 27 -6.58 -5.58 7.56
N ASP A 28 -6.77 -6.39 6.52
CA ASP A 28 -6.85 -5.92 5.14
C ASP A 28 -8.11 -5.06 4.94
N GLU A 29 -7.94 -3.79 4.54
CA GLU A 29 -9.03 -2.90 4.12
C GLU A 29 -9.05 -2.69 2.58
N GLY A 30 -8.03 -3.17 1.88
CA GLY A 30 -7.93 -3.10 0.45
C GLY A 30 -6.60 -3.63 -0.02
N ALA A 31 -6.61 -4.86 -0.54
CA ALA A 31 -5.42 -5.54 -1.02
C ALA A 31 -4.55 -4.68 -1.95
N PRO A 32 -3.21 -4.88 -1.91
CA PRO A 32 -2.25 -4.11 -2.68
C PRO A 32 -2.54 -4.17 -4.17
N ARG A 33 -2.81 -3.02 -4.79
CA ARG A 33 -3.16 -2.95 -6.22
C ARG A 33 -2.70 -1.67 -6.87
N PHE A 34 -2.52 -1.73 -8.19
CA PHE A 34 -2.35 -0.53 -9.00
C PHE A 34 -3.67 0.22 -9.11
N TRP A 35 -3.64 1.52 -8.81
CA TRP A 35 -4.81 2.38 -8.92
C TRP A 35 -4.87 3.03 -10.30
N ALA A 36 -5.73 2.48 -11.17
CA ALA A 36 -5.92 2.97 -12.53
C ALA A 36 -6.37 4.45 -12.63
N GLY A 37 -6.85 5.06 -11.53
CA GLY A 37 -7.28 6.46 -11.51
C GLY A 37 -6.15 7.49 -11.33
N TYR A 38 -4.95 7.07 -10.93
CA TYR A 38 -3.81 7.98 -10.64
C TYR A 38 -2.63 7.78 -11.59
N GLY A 39 -2.51 6.61 -12.22
CA GLY A 39 -1.47 6.32 -13.21
C GLY A 39 -1.03 4.86 -13.18
N LEU A 40 -0.29 4.44 -14.21
CA LEU A 40 0.20 3.06 -14.35
C LEU A 40 1.22 2.66 -13.26
N HIS A 41 1.88 3.65 -12.64
CA HIS A 41 2.89 3.46 -11.59
C HIS A 41 2.32 3.64 -10.18
N PHE A 42 1.05 4.02 -10.03
CA PHE A 42 0.50 4.28 -8.71
C PHE A 42 0.05 2.97 -8.05
N PHE A 43 0.85 2.47 -7.12
CA PHE A 43 0.56 1.27 -6.36
C PHE A 43 0.09 1.64 -4.95
N VAL A 44 -1.04 1.12 -4.50
CA VAL A 44 -1.64 1.48 -3.22
C VAL A 44 -2.17 0.26 -2.49
N ASP A 45 -2.04 0.30 -1.17
CA ASP A 45 -2.53 -0.68 -0.22
C ASP A 45 -3.15 0.01 1.00
N TYR A 46 -4.16 -0.64 1.58
CA TYR A 46 -4.85 -0.14 2.76
C TYR A 46 -4.93 -1.21 3.83
N LEU A 47 -4.37 -0.89 5.00
CA LEU A 47 -4.37 -1.75 6.18
C LEU A 47 -5.01 -1.02 7.36
N ARG A 48 -5.66 -1.77 8.25
CA ARG A 48 -5.99 -1.31 9.60
C ARG A 48 -5.04 -1.89 10.61
N ASP A 49 -4.56 -1.08 11.53
CA ASP A 49 -3.88 -1.61 12.70
C ASP A 49 -4.89 -2.15 13.74
N PRO A 50 -4.46 -2.94 14.73
CA PRO A 50 -5.33 -3.47 15.79
C PRO A 50 -6.12 -2.41 16.58
N GLN A 51 -5.66 -1.16 16.60
CA GLN A 51 -6.34 -0.04 17.26
C GLN A 51 -7.38 0.63 16.35
N GLY A 52 -7.51 0.16 15.10
CA GLY A 52 -8.49 0.63 14.13
C GLY A 52 -8.10 1.91 13.38
N ASN A 53 -6.85 2.34 13.45
CA ASN A 53 -6.32 3.41 12.60
C ASN A 53 -6.17 2.89 11.16
N LYS A 54 -6.29 3.83 10.23
CA LYS A 54 -6.17 3.54 8.81
C LYS A 54 -4.74 3.84 8.37
N ILE A 55 -4.09 2.84 7.81
CA ILE A 55 -2.75 2.93 7.24
C ILE A 55 -2.92 2.84 5.72
N ALA A 56 -2.45 3.86 5.02
CA ALA A 56 -2.42 3.90 3.57
C ALA A 56 -0.95 3.82 3.15
N LEU A 57 -0.57 2.72 2.52
CA LEU A 57 0.76 2.53 1.97
C LEU A 57 0.65 2.76 0.47
N TYR A 58 1.46 3.64 -0.11
CA TYR A 58 1.45 3.85 -1.56
C TYR A 58 2.85 4.05 -2.10
N SER A 59 3.00 3.83 -3.40
CA SER A 59 4.19 4.11 -4.17
C SER A 59 3.76 4.81 -5.45
N ASP A 60 4.37 5.97 -5.71
CA ASP A 60 4.18 6.78 -6.91
C ASP A 60 5.49 6.96 -7.69
N ASP A 61 6.49 6.10 -7.41
CA ASP A 61 7.78 6.13 -8.06
C ASP A 61 7.65 5.70 -9.53
N LEU A 62 7.95 6.64 -10.43
CA LEU A 62 7.89 6.43 -11.89
C LEU A 62 9.05 5.56 -12.40
N SER A 63 10.06 5.31 -11.58
CA SER A 63 11.21 4.46 -11.94
C SER A 63 10.96 2.96 -11.74
N GLU A 64 9.84 2.60 -11.11
CA GLU A 64 9.47 1.22 -10.79
C GLU A 64 8.57 0.59 -11.87
N PRO A 65 8.55 -0.77 -11.96
CA PRO A 65 7.73 -1.49 -12.90
C PRO A 65 6.26 -1.09 -12.74
N SER A 66 5.70 -0.67 -13.87
CA SER A 66 4.29 -0.29 -13.94
C SER A 66 3.40 -1.53 -13.90
N ARG A 67 2.09 -1.33 -13.78
CA ARG A 67 1.11 -2.41 -13.83
C ARG A 67 1.29 -3.40 -15.02
N ASP A 68 1.88 -2.94 -16.11
CA ASP A 68 2.02 -3.66 -17.39
C ASP A 68 3.46 -4.13 -17.71
N ASP A 69 4.40 -4.06 -16.75
CA ASP A 69 5.75 -4.64 -16.88
C ASP A 69 5.81 -6.15 -16.60
#